data_AF-A0AAV3IC28-F1
#
_entry.id   AF-A0AAV3IC28-F1
#
_cell.length_a   1.000
_cell.length_b   1.000
_cell.length_c   1.000
_cell.angle_alpha   90.00
_cell.angle_beta   90.00
_cell.angle_gamma   90.00
#
_symmetry.space_group_name_H-M   'P 1'
#
loop_
_entity.id
_entity.type
_entity.pdbx_description
1 polymer ?
#
loop_
_entity_poly.entity_id
_entity_poly.type
_entity_poly.pdbx_seq_one_letter_code
_entity_poly.pdbx_strand_id
1 'polypeptide(L)'
;MQFQKTLSSLSLFLSLFLSFGIAEENGAYASVGFEYSISHAVEHNNPFLNQERIQTISNAQNQINKLNQVKNEITNMPNTFNYINNALKNNAKLTPTEKQAETYYLQSTLQNIEKIMMLSGGVASQPKLAQALEKMQEPITNPLELVENLKNLELQFTQSQNRMLSSLSSQIAQISNSLNAL
;
A
#
# COMPACT_ATOMS: atom_id res chain seq x y z
N MET A 1 -13.07 41.73 7.74
CA MET A 1 -14.49 42.10 7.66
C MET A 1 -14.97 41.91 6.22
N GLN A 2 -15.37 40.70 5.83
CA GLN A 2 -16.03 40.40 4.54
C GLN A 2 -16.93 39.18 4.74
N PHE A 3 -18.10 39.38 5.33
CA PHE A 3 -19.10 38.34 5.58
C PHE A 3 -20.48 38.81 5.08
N GLN A 4 -20.52 39.44 3.89
CA GLN A 4 -21.74 40.09 3.40
C GLN A 4 -21.92 39.99 1.87
N LYS A 5 -21.50 38.88 1.25
CA LYS A 5 -21.79 38.61 -0.17
C LYS A 5 -22.49 37.27 -0.45
N THR A 6 -22.68 36.41 0.55
CA THR A 6 -23.27 35.07 0.36
C THR A 6 -24.75 34.96 0.74
N LEU A 7 -25.33 35.97 1.40
CA LEU A 7 -26.77 35.95 1.75
C LEU A 7 -27.69 36.27 0.56
N SER A 8 -27.19 37.01 -0.45
CA SER A 8 -28.02 37.47 -1.57
C SER A 8 -28.41 36.36 -2.55
N SER A 9 -27.64 35.27 -2.63
CA SER A 9 -27.93 34.14 -3.52
C SER A 9 -28.92 33.14 -2.91
N LEU A 10 -29.01 33.08 -1.57
CA LEU A 10 -29.95 32.20 -0.87
C LEU A 10 -31.40 32.72 -0.97
N SER A 11 -31.57 34.05 -1.00
CA SER A 11 -32.87 34.71 -1.21
C SER A 11 -33.43 34.51 -2.63
N LEU A 12 -32.57 34.25 -3.62
CA LEU A 12 -32.95 34.09 -5.02
C LEU A 12 -33.36 32.65 -5.36
N PHE A 13 -32.86 31.67 -4.61
CA PHE A 13 -33.30 30.28 -4.72
C PHE A 13 -34.67 30.07 -4.07
N LEU A 14 -34.93 30.70 -2.93
CA LEU A 14 -36.19 30.49 -2.19
C LEU A 14 -37.42 31.11 -2.89
N SER A 15 -37.24 32.19 -3.65
CA SER A 15 -38.32 32.85 -4.40
C SER A 15 -38.72 32.11 -5.68
N LEU A 16 -37.87 31.23 -6.22
CA LEU A 16 -38.21 30.37 -7.36
C LEU A 16 -39.09 29.17 -6.96
N PHE A 17 -39.14 28.80 -5.67
CA PHE A 17 -39.96 27.67 -5.19
C PHE A 17 -41.40 28.04 -4.83
N LEU A 18 -41.73 29.33 -4.69
CA LEU A 18 -43.05 29.79 -4.24
C LEU A 18 -44.00 30.21 -5.36
N SER A 19 -43.61 30.06 -6.63
CA SER A 19 -44.44 30.46 -7.79
C SER A 19 -45.08 29.31 -8.57
N PHE A 20 -45.01 28.07 -8.08
CA PHE A 20 -45.83 26.99 -8.62
C PHE A 20 -47.24 27.05 -8.04
N GLY A 21 -48.10 27.75 -8.77
CA GLY A 21 -49.54 27.73 -8.58
C GLY A 21 -50.11 26.31 -8.65
N ILE A 22 -50.94 26.04 -7.65
CA ILE A 22 -52.00 25.04 -7.49
C ILE A 22 -52.33 24.22 -8.76
N ALA A 23 -52.04 22.92 -8.69
CA ALA A 23 -52.77 21.86 -9.36
C ALA A 23 -52.84 20.63 -8.44
N GLU A 24 -53.83 20.60 -7.54
CA GLU A 24 -54.36 19.36 -6.96
C GLU A 24 -54.97 18.56 -8.12
N GLU A 25 -54.46 17.37 -8.46
CA GLU A 25 -55.04 16.12 -7.96
C GLU A 25 -54.02 14.96 -7.88
N ASN A 26 -52.73 15.20 -8.17
CA ASN A 26 -51.66 14.19 -8.07
C ASN A 26 -50.41 14.65 -7.28
N GLY A 27 -50.47 15.82 -6.62
CA GLY A 27 -49.33 16.48 -5.99
C GLY A 27 -48.72 15.76 -4.78
N ALA A 28 -49.50 14.92 -4.09
CA ALA A 28 -49.04 14.19 -2.91
C ALA A 28 -47.97 13.13 -3.23
N TYR A 29 -47.97 12.55 -4.44
CA TYR A 29 -46.95 11.58 -4.89
C TYR A 29 -45.65 12.27 -5.37
N ALA A 30 -45.75 13.49 -5.90
CA ALA A 30 -44.59 14.26 -6.35
C ALA A 30 -43.82 14.91 -5.18
N SER A 31 -44.52 15.38 -4.14
CA SER A 31 -43.88 16.01 -2.98
C SER A 31 -43.13 15.00 -2.11
N VAL A 32 -43.68 13.81 -1.87
CA VAL A 32 -42.98 12.73 -1.13
C VAL A 32 -41.75 12.23 -1.89
N GLY A 33 -41.80 12.18 -3.22
CA GLY A 33 -40.62 11.86 -4.05
C GLY A 33 -39.52 12.92 -3.94
N PHE A 34 -39.89 14.20 -3.86
CA PHE A 34 -38.95 15.30 -3.66
C PHE A 34 -38.33 15.29 -2.26
N GLU A 35 -39.14 15.18 -1.20
CA GLU A 35 -38.65 15.09 0.18
C GLU A 35 -37.78 13.85 0.42
N TYR A 36 -38.15 12.70 -0.17
CA TYR A 36 -37.32 11.50 -0.17
C TYR A 36 -35.98 11.77 -0.86
N SER A 37 -35.99 12.39 -2.04
CA SER A 37 -34.76 12.69 -2.79
C SER A 37 -33.82 13.64 -2.04
N ILE A 38 -34.38 14.67 -1.38
CA ILE A 38 -33.58 15.61 -0.57
C ILE A 38 -33.07 14.94 0.71
N SER A 39 -33.92 14.19 1.42
CA SER A 39 -33.52 13.47 2.63
C SER A 39 -32.42 12.45 2.34
N HIS A 40 -32.58 11.70 1.24
CA HIS A 40 -31.59 10.76 0.75
C HIS A 40 -30.28 11.46 0.35
N ALA A 41 -30.35 12.60 -0.35
CA ALA A 41 -29.16 13.38 -0.71
C ALA A 41 -28.44 13.99 0.51
N VAL A 42 -29.18 14.40 1.55
CA VAL A 42 -28.62 14.93 2.81
C VAL A 42 -27.97 13.81 3.62
N GLU A 43 -28.59 12.63 3.71
CA GLU A 43 -28.03 11.46 4.39
C GLU A 43 -26.72 11.01 3.73
N HIS A 44 -26.68 10.95 2.39
CA HIS A 44 -25.49 10.58 1.63
C HIS A 44 -24.39 11.64 1.59
N ASN A 45 -24.69 12.90 1.93
CA ASN A 45 -23.71 14.00 1.97
C ASN A 45 -23.42 14.47 3.40
N ASN A 46 -23.50 13.56 4.38
CA ASN A 46 -23.13 13.88 5.75
C ASN A 46 -21.62 14.25 5.82
N PRO A 47 -21.27 15.47 6.27
CA PRO A 47 -19.89 15.95 6.26
C PRO A 47 -18.96 15.13 7.17
N PHE A 48 -19.47 14.55 8.27
CA PHE A 48 -18.68 13.71 9.18
C PHE A 48 -18.38 12.35 8.54
N LEU A 49 -19.38 11.70 7.94
CA LEU A 49 -19.19 10.44 7.22
C LEU A 49 -18.26 10.64 6.00
N ASN A 50 -18.34 11.79 5.33
CA ASN A 50 -17.44 12.12 4.23
C ASN A 50 -15.98 12.28 4.68
N GLN A 51 -15.70 12.84 5.87
CA GLN A 51 -14.35 12.90 6.42
C GLN A 51 -13.78 11.50 6.71
N GLU A 52 -14.60 10.61 7.29
CA GLU A 52 -14.21 9.22 7.54
C GLU A 52 -13.93 8.44 6.24
N ARG A 53 -14.76 8.65 5.20
CA ARG A 53 -14.54 8.08 3.86
C ARG A 53 -13.23 8.58 3.25
N ILE A 54 -12.96 9.88 3.31
CA ILE A 54 -11.70 10.47 2.83
C ILE A 54 -10.50 9.85 3.55
N GLN A 55 -10.56 9.69 4.88
CA GLN A 55 -9.48 9.08 5.64
C GLN A 55 -9.28 7.61 5.28
N THR A 56 -10.37 6.87 5.08
CA THR A 56 -10.34 5.46 4.64
C THR A 56 -9.68 5.34 3.26
N ILE A 57 -10.06 6.20 2.31
CA ILE A 57 -9.47 6.25 0.97
C ILE A 57 -7.98 6.57 1.03
N SER A 58 -7.60 7.61 1.79
CA SER A 58 -6.21 8.02 1.97
C SER A 58 -5.34 6.91 2.56
N ASN A 59 -5.83 6.25 3.61
CA ASN A 59 -5.14 5.13 4.25
C ASN A 59 -4.93 3.96 3.28
N ALA A 60 -5.96 3.59 2.52
CA ALA A 60 -5.90 2.52 1.54
C ALA A 60 -4.95 2.83 0.38
N GLN A 61 -4.95 4.07 -0.14
CA GLN A 61 -4.01 4.52 -1.16
C GLN A 61 -2.56 4.46 -0.66
N ASN A 62 -2.33 4.90 0.58
CA ASN A 62 -1.01 4.79 1.22
C ASN A 62 -0.58 3.32 1.36
N GLN A 63 -1.50 2.42 1.66
CA GLN A 63 -1.22 0.98 1.73
C GLN A 63 -0.87 0.42 0.35
N ILE A 64 -1.63 0.75 -0.70
CA ILE A 64 -1.34 0.34 -2.08
C ILE A 64 0.05 0.83 -2.51
N ASN A 65 0.40 2.09 -2.21
CA ASN A 65 1.70 2.65 -2.53
C ASN A 65 2.85 1.88 -1.85
N LYS A 66 2.68 1.53 -0.56
CA LYS A 66 3.65 0.70 0.17
C LYS A 66 3.80 -0.69 -0.45
N LEU A 67 2.69 -1.35 -0.82
CA LEU A 67 2.73 -2.67 -1.45
C LEU A 67 3.41 -2.62 -2.83
N ASN A 68 3.18 -1.56 -3.61
CA ASN A 68 3.86 -1.33 -4.89
C ASN A 68 5.36 -1.08 -4.71
N GLN A 69 5.77 -0.37 -3.66
CA GLN A 69 7.19 -0.22 -3.33
C GLN A 69 7.83 -1.58 -3.06
N VAL A 70 7.22 -2.44 -2.24
CA VAL A 70 7.73 -3.79 -1.95
C VAL A 70 7.80 -4.63 -3.23
N LYS A 71 6.80 -4.51 -4.11
CA LYS A 71 6.82 -5.17 -5.43
C LYS A 71 8.06 -4.75 -6.23
N ASN A 72 8.39 -3.46 -6.25
CA ASN A 72 9.59 -2.96 -6.91
C ASN A 72 10.89 -3.41 -6.22
N GLU A 73 10.90 -3.53 -4.89
CA GLU A 73 12.06 -4.08 -4.16
C GLU A 73 12.29 -5.56 -4.54
N ILE A 74 11.22 -6.36 -4.66
CA ILE A 74 11.29 -7.77 -5.08
C ILE A 74 11.83 -7.91 -6.52
N THR A 75 11.39 -7.07 -7.45
CA THR A 75 11.84 -7.12 -8.84
C THR A 75 13.30 -6.69 -9.01
N ASN A 76 13.79 -5.79 -8.14
CA ASN A 76 15.17 -5.33 -8.15
C ASN A 76 16.14 -6.23 -7.38
N MET A 77 15.65 -7.15 -6.54
CA MET A 77 16.48 -8.01 -5.70
C MET A 77 17.55 -8.83 -6.46
N PRO A 78 17.33 -9.33 -7.70
CA PRO A 78 18.40 -9.99 -8.46
C PRO A 78 19.64 -9.10 -8.67
N ASN A 79 19.45 -7.79 -8.87
CA ASN A 79 20.56 -6.84 -8.98
C ASN A 79 21.29 -6.67 -7.63
N THR A 80 20.53 -6.66 -6.53
CA THR A 80 21.08 -6.65 -5.18
C THR A 80 21.94 -7.90 -4.91
N PHE A 81 21.45 -9.10 -5.23
CA PHE A 81 22.23 -10.33 -5.09
C PHE A 81 23.48 -10.31 -5.99
N ASN A 82 23.37 -9.85 -7.23
CA ASN A 82 24.51 -9.69 -8.13
C ASN A 82 25.58 -8.75 -7.55
N TYR A 83 25.17 -7.62 -6.95
CA TYR A 83 26.07 -6.70 -6.27
C TYR A 83 26.81 -7.40 -5.12
N ILE A 84 26.08 -8.04 -4.20
CA ILE A 84 26.66 -8.71 -3.03
C ILE A 84 27.62 -9.82 -3.46
N ASN A 85 27.22 -10.64 -4.43
CA ASN A 85 28.05 -11.72 -4.97
C ASN A 85 29.36 -11.18 -5.56
N ASN A 86 29.32 -10.01 -6.23
CA ASN A 86 30.52 -9.37 -6.77
C ASN A 86 31.38 -8.73 -5.68
N ALA A 87 30.78 -8.11 -4.66
CA ALA A 87 31.50 -7.55 -3.52
C ALA A 87 32.23 -8.65 -2.73
N LEU A 88 31.57 -9.79 -2.49
CA LEU A 88 32.17 -10.95 -1.82
C LEU A 88 33.37 -11.53 -2.59
N LYS A 89 33.27 -11.65 -3.92
CA LYS A 89 34.39 -12.09 -4.77
C LYS A 89 35.60 -11.16 -4.69
N ASN A 90 35.37 -9.86 -4.47
CA ASN A 90 36.42 -8.84 -4.41
C ASN A 90 36.84 -8.48 -2.98
N ASN A 91 36.29 -9.14 -1.95
CA ASN A 91 36.47 -8.77 -0.54
C ASN A 91 37.94 -8.68 -0.10
N ALA A 92 38.82 -9.52 -0.67
CA ALA A 92 40.26 -9.49 -0.41
C ALA A 92 40.93 -8.15 -0.78
N LYS A 93 40.34 -7.37 -1.69
CA LYS A 93 40.87 -6.08 -2.19
C LYS A 93 40.28 -4.86 -1.47
N LEU A 94 39.28 -5.06 -0.62
CA LEU A 94 38.58 -3.97 0.06
C LEU A 94 39.40 -3.45 1.25
N THR A 95 39.41 -2.13 1.39
CA THR A 95 39.88 -1.45 2.60
C THR A 95 39.00 -1.80 3.80
N PRO A 96 39.48 -1.61 5.05
CA PRO A 96 38.66 -1.86 6.25
C PRO A 96 37.33 -1.11 6.25
N THR A 97 37.31 0.14 5.76
CA THR A 97 36.09 0.95 5.67
C THR A 97 35.11 0.37 4.65
N GLU A 98 35.58 -0.06 3.48
CA GLU A 98 34.72 -0.70 2.48
C GLU A 98 34.16 -2.04 3.00
N LYS A 99 34.96 -2.84 3.72
CA LYS A 99 34.47 -4.08 4.36
C LYS A 99 33.35 -3.83 5.37
N GLN A 100 33.44 -2.73 6.13
CA GLN A 100 32.39 -2.33 7.06
C GLN A 100 31.12 -1.92 6.30
N ALA A 101 31.26 -1.15 5.22
CA ALA A 101 30.14 -0.75 4.38
C ALA A 101 29.43 -1.96 3.74
N GLU A 102 30.18 -2.93 3.23
CA GLU A 102 29.63 -4.17 2.66
C GLU A 102 28.91 -5.03 3.71
N THR A 103 29.46 -5.10 4.93
CA THR A 103 28.78 -5.77 6.05
C THR A 103 27.44 -5.11 6.37
N TYR A 104 27.41 -3.78 6.44
CA TYR A 104 26.17 -3.02 6.69
C TYR A 104 25.17 -3.21 5.54
N TYR A 105 25.64 -3.19 4.29
CA TYR A 105 24.80 -3.40 3.12
C TYR A 105 24.16 -4.79 3.13
N LEU A 106 24.94 -5.83 3.44
CA LEU A 106 24.42 -7.19 3.61
C LEU A 106 23.38 -7.25 4.73
N GLN A 107 23.66 -6.69 5.91
CA GLN A 107 22.72 -6.67 7.03
C GLN A 107 21.39 -5.98 6.66
N SER A 108 21.46 -4.82 6.01
CA SER A 108 20.28 -4.09 5.56
C SER A 108 19.49 -4.87 4.49
N THR A 109 20.18 -5.62 3.63
CA THR A 109 19.55 -6.49 2.65
C THR A 109 18.78 -7.63 3.32
N LEU A 110 19.36 -8.26 4.34
CA LEU A 110 18.67 -9.33 5.10
C LEU A 110 17.40 -8.80 5.77
N GLN A 111 17.47 -7.63 6.41
CA GLN A 111 16.30 -6.97 7.01
C GLN A 111 15.24 -6.62 5.96
N ASN A 112 15.67 -6.17 4.77
CA ASN A 112 14.74 -5.87 3.70
C ASN A 112 14.03 -7.13 3.18
N ILE A 113 14.74 -8.26 3.07
CA ILE A 113 14.15 -9.55 2.71
C ILE A 113 13.11 -9.97 3.76
N GLU A 114 13.41 -9.84 5.05
CA GLU A 114 12.45 -10.11 6.13
C GLU A 114 11.16 -9.31 5.97
N LYS A 115 11.28 -7.99 5.77
CA LYS A 115 10.16 -7.09 5.54
C LYS A 115 9.35 -7.48 4.31
N ILE A 116 10.03 -7.78 3.20
CA ILE A 116 9.40 -8.27 1.97
C ILE A 116 8.57 -9.51 2.26
N MET A 117 9.13 -10.50 2.97
CA MET A 117 8.42 -11.73 3.29
C MET A 117 7.19 -11.48 4.14
N MET A 118 7.30 -10.66 5.19
CA MET A 118 6.18 -10.31 6.06
C MET A 118 5.01 -9.69 5.28
N LEU A 119 5.32 -8.80 4.33
CA LEU A 119 4.31 -8.08 3.54
C LEU A 119 3.76 -8.91 2.37
N SER A 120 4.47 -9.93 1.91
CA SER A 120 4.14 -10.71 0.72
C SER A 120 3.55 -12.10 0.99
N GLY A 121 2.92 -12.29 2.15
CA GLY A 121 2.25 -13.53 2.54
C GLY A 121 2.76 -14.15 3.84
N GLY A 122 3.76 -13.52 4.48
CA GLY A 122 4.29 -13.95 5.76
C GLY A 122 5.23 -15.15 5.69
N VAL A 123 5.93 -15.39 6.80
CA VAL A 123 6.92 -16.46 6.99
C VAL A 123 6.35 -17.84 6.65
N ALA A 124 5.09 -18.10 7.05
CA ALA A 124 4.40 -19.37 6.80
C ALA A 124 4.23 -19.69 5.30
N SER A 125 4.14 -18.67 4.45
CA SER A 125 3.99 -18.86 3.00
C SER A 125 5.31 -19.21 2.30
N GLN A 126 6.44 -18.94 2.95
CA GLN A 126 7.79 -19.04 2.37
C GLN A 126 8.79 -19.67 3.38
N PRO A 127 8.51 -20.87 3.93
CA PRO A 127 9.27 -21.43 5.05
C PRO A 127 10.75 -21.70 4.71
N LYS A 128 11.05 -22.08 3.46
CA LYS A 128 12.44 -22.30 3.03
C LYS A 128 13.24 -21.02 2.93
N LEU A 129 12.59 -19.92 2.50
CA LEU A 129 13.22 -18.61 2.46
C LEU A 129 13.48 -18.10 3.87
N ALA A 130 12.54 -18.31 4.79
CA ALA A 130 12.71 -18.00 6.22
C ALA A 130 13.92 -18.73 6.82
N GLN A 131 14.01 -20.04 6.61
CA GLN A 131 15.16 -20.83 7.08
C GLN A 131 16.48 -20.37 6.48
N ALA A 132 16.50 -20.03 5.18
CA ALA A 132 17.72 -19.52 4.55
C ALA A 132 18.12 -18.15 5.11
N LEU A 133 17.15 -17.30 5.45
CA LEU A 133 17.37 -16.00 6.07
C LEU A 133 17.88 -16.14 7.51
N GLU A 134 17.29 -17.03 8.32
CA GLU A 134 17.73 -17.34 9.68
C GLU A 134 19.20 -17.79 9.68
N LYS A 135 19.58 -18.70 8.78
CA LYS A 135 20.97 -19.15 8.62
C LYS A 135 21.95 -18.03 8.28
N MET A 136 21.50 -16.98 7.59
CA MET A 136 22.34 -15.81 7.29
C MET A 136 22.49 -14.86 8.48
N GLN A 137 21.62 -14.97 9.49
CA GLN A 137 21.68 -14.17 10.72
C GLN A 137 22.53 -14.83 11.82
N GLU A 138 22.83 -16.12 11.68
CA GLU A 138 23.72 -16.82 12.60
C GLU A 138 25.16 -16.25 12.51
N PRO A 139 25.95 -16.26 13.60
CA PRO A 139 27.34 -15.84 13.56
C PRO A 139 28.18 -16.70 12.63
N ILE A 140 28.60 -16.14 11.49
CA ILE A 140 29.40 -16.88 10.50
C ILE A 140 30.88 -16.68 10.80
N THR A 141 31.56 -17.77 11.10
CA THR A 141 33.02 -17.78 11.35
C THR A 141 33.83 -18.22 10.14
N ASN A 142 33.18 -18.86 9.15
CA ASN A 142 33.82 -19.37 7.94
C ASN A 142 33.36 -18.60 6.68
N PRO A 143 34.29 -17.96 5.93
CA PRO A 143 33.96 -17.26 4.69
C PRO A 143 33.30 -18.14 3.61
N LEU A 144 33.60 -19.44 3.56
CA LEU A 144 32.97 -20.37 2.59
C LEU A 144 31.50 -20.63 2.93
N GLU A 145 31.19 -20.73 4.22
CA GLU A 145 29.83 -20.91 4.72
C GLU A 145 28.95 -19.69 4.40
N LEU A 146 29.50 -18.47 4.51
CA LEU A 146 28.81 -17.24 4.09
C LEU A 146 28.40 -17.29 2.61
N VAL A 147 29.29 -17.72 1.72
CA VAL A 147 29.01 -17.80 0.28
C VAL A 147 27.95 -18.84 -0.01
N GLU A 148 28.00 -19.99 0.65
CA GLU A 148 27.00 -21.05 0.48
C GLU A 148 25.62 -20.63 1.01
N ASN A 149 25.57 -20.04 2.20
CA ASN A 149 24.33 -19.54 2.80
C ASN A 149 23.71 -18.43 1.96
N LEU A 150 24.52 -17.50 1.42
CA LEU A 150 24.03 -16.44 0.53
C LEU A 150 23.47 -17.02 -0.78
N LYS A 151 24.18 -17.98 -1.39
CA LYS A 151 23.71 -18.65 -2.61
C LYS A 151 22.39 -19.40 -2.37
N ASN A 152 22.25 -20.03 -1.21
CA ASN A 152 20.99 -20.65 -0.83
C ASN A 152 19.88 -19.60 -0.63
N LEU A 153 20.17 -18.48 0.05
CA LEU A 153 19.22 -17.37 0.22
C LEU A 153 18.73 -16.83 -1.14
N GLU A 154 19.64 -16.56 -2.07
CA GLU A 154 19.33 -16.11 -3.43
C GLU A 154 18.43 -17.11 -4.17
N LEU A 155 18.76 -18.40 -4.08
CA LEU A 155 17.96 -19.47 -4.67
C LEU A 155 16.54 -19.51 -4.10
N GLN A 156 16.40 -19.52 -2.77
CA GLN A 156 15.09 -19.57 -2.12
C GLN A 156 14.28 -18.29 -2.39
N PHE A 157 14.94 -17.13 -2.47
CA PHE A 157 14.29 -15.86 -2.80
C PHE A 157 13.73 -15.90 -4.22
N THR A 158 14.54 -16.34 -5.19
CA THR A 158 14.15 -16.47 -6.60
C THR A 158 12.97 -17.44 -6.76
N GLN A 159 13.02 -18.59 -6.08
CA GLN A 159 11.92 -19.56 -6.09
C GLN A 159 10.62 -19.00 -5.47
N SER A 160 10.75 -18.09 -4.50
CA SER A 160 9.61 -17.47 -3.81
C SER A 160 9.07 -16.24 -4.56
N GLN A 161 9.84 -15.67 -5.48
CA GLN A 161 9.57 -14.36 -6.10
C GLN A 161 8.16 -14.27 -6.70
N ASN A 162 7.77 -15.23 -7.56
CA ASN A 162 6.45 -15.21 -8.21
C ASN A 162 5.30 -15.31 -7.20
N ARG A 163 5.48 -16.09 -6.12
CA ARG A 163 4.46 -16.21 -5.07
C ARG A 163 4.33 -14.90 -4.29
N MET A 164 5.44 -14.26 -3.95
CA MET A 164 5.45 -12.96 -3.29
C MET A 164 4.77 -11.89 -4.14
N LEU A 165 5.13 -11.81 -5.43
CA LEU A 165 4.54 -10.86 -6.38
C LEU A 165 3.03 -11.10 -6.58
N SER A 166 2.62 -12.37 -6.66
CA SER A 166 1.21 -12.75 -6.77
C SER A 166 0.43 -12.36 -5.51
N SER A 167 0.99 -12.61 -4.32
CA SER A 167 0.38 -12.25 -3.04
C SER A 167 0.17 -10.74 -2.92
N LEU A 168 1.20 -9.95 -3.23
CA LEU A 168 1.10 -8.48 -3.22
C LEU A 168 0.08 -7.97 -4.24
N SER A 169 0.06 -8.55 -5.44
CA SER A 169 -0.91 -8.17 -6.48
C SER A 169 -2.34 -8.48 -6.05
N SER A 170 -2.56 -9.61 -5.38
CA SER A 170 -3.86 -9.98 -4.82
C SER A 170 -4.30 -9.01 -3.72
N GLN A 171 -3.41 -8.66 -2.78
CA GLN A 171 -3.69 -7.69 -1.73
C GLN A 171 -4.05 -6.31 -2.30
N ILE A 172 -3.29 -5.83 -3.30
CA ILE A 172 -3.58 -4.55 -3.99
C ILE A 172 -4.95 -4.61 -4.67
N ALA A 173 -5.28 -5.70 -5.35
CA ALA A 173 -6.58 -5.87 -6.00
C ALA A 173 -7.73 -5.87 -4.99
N GLN A 174 -7.56 -6.54 -3.84
CA GLN A 174 -8.56 -6.54 -2.76
C GLN A 174 -8.79 -5.13 -2.22
N ILE A 175 -7.73 -4.39 -1.90
CA ILE A 175 -7.86 -3.00 -1.41
C ILE A 175 -8.53 -2.12 -2.47
N SER A 176 -8.14 -2.26 -3.74
CA SER A 176 -8.71 -1.49 -4.85
C SER A 176 -10.20 -1.78 -5.05
N ASN A 177 -10.60 -3.04 -4.95
CA ASN A 177 -12.01 -3.43 -5.04
C ASN A 177 -12.82 -2.91 -3.85
N SER A 178 -12.28 -2.98 -2.63
CA SER A 178 -12.92 -2.39 -1.45
C SER A 178 -13.09 -0.87 -1.57
N LEU A 179 -12.14 -0.19 -2.20
CA LEU A 179 -12.25 1.25 -2.47
C LEU A 179 -13.31 1.59 -3.51
N ASN A 180 -13.43 0.80 -4.57
CA ASN A 180 -14.46 1.00 -5.60
C ASN A 180 -15.89 0.76 -5.09
N ALA A 181 -16.04 0.02 -3.99
CA ALA A 181 -17.32 -0.26 -3.36
C ALA A 181 -17.74 0.81 -2.32
N LEU A 182 -16.87 1.77 -2.01
CA LEU A 182 -17.08 2.83 -1.00
C LEU A 182 -17.67 4.10 -1.60
#